data_AF-A0A8T2TQ54-F1
#
_entry.id   AF-A0A8T2TQ54-F1
#
_cell.length_a   1.000
_cell.length_b   1.000
_cell.length_c   1.000
_cell.angle_alpha   90.00
_cell.angle_beta   90.00
_cell.angle_gamma   90.00
#
_symmetry.space_group_name_H-M   'P 1'
#
loop_
_entity.id
_entity.type
_entity.pdbx_description
1 polymer ?
#
loop_
_entity_poly.entity_id
_entity_poly.type
_entity_poly.pdbx_seq_one_letter_code
_entity_poly.pdbx_strand_id
1 'polypeptide(L)'
;MNIRFLLDRPVRRLLAHHCSLVTSRSFFTCRVTSEMAPPLAVVPCFGQGRVLSIQSHTVQGYVGNKAAVFPLQLLGFDVDPINSVQFSNHTGYPVCRGQVLNGDELWSLIEGLEANGLLYYTHLLTGYIGSLSFLNCVLRVVEKLRSVNPDLIYVCDPVMGDEGTFYIPQNLVPVYAEKVLQLASIVTPNQFEAEKLTGCRNTLLFHRELVIS
;
A
#
# COMPACT_ATOMS: atom_id res chain seq x y z
N MET A 1 -7.11 -7.53 -6.23
CA MET A 1 -7.30 -6.73 -5.00
C MET A 1 -8.71 -6.13 -4.92
N ASN A 2 -9.57 -6.72 -4.10
CA ASN A 2 -10.95 -6.26 -3.88
C ASN A 2 -10.98 -5.23 -2.73
N ILE A 3 -10.81 -3.94 -3.02
CA ILE A 3 -10.65 -2.87 -2.01
C ILE A 3 -11.87 -2.64 -1.08
N ARG A 4 -13.00 -3.35 -1.27
CA ARG A 4 -14.23 -3.12 -0.49
C ARG A 4 -14.04 -3.30 1.01
N PHE A 5 -13.09 -4.13 1.44
CA PHE A 5 -12.82 -4.36 2.85
C PHE A 5 -12.29 -3.11 3.60
N LEU A 6 -11.70 -2.13 2.89
CA LEU A 6 -11.27 -0.87 3.52
C LEU A 6 -12.47 0.00 3.96
N LEU A 7 -13.69 -0.35 3.57
CA LEU A 7 -14.90 0.42 3.85
C LEU A 7 -15.77 -0.20 4.96
N ASP A 8 -15.47 -1.44 5.38
CA ASP A 8 -16.34 -2.21 6.28
C ASP A 8 -15.94 -2.06 7.75
N ARG A 9 -16.18 -0.89 8.36
CA ARG A 9 -16.53 -0.71 9.80
C ARG A 9 -17.33 0.60 10.04
N PRO A 10 -18.16 0.70 11.11
CA PRO A 10 -19.35 1.55 11.14
C PRO A 10 -19.05 2.99 11.59
N VAL A 11 -18.51 3.83 10.71
CA VAL A 11 -18.33 5.28 10.98
C VAL A 11 -19.36 6.09 10.18
N ARG A 12 -20.65 5.89 10.51
CA ARG A 12 -21.79 6.63 9.91
C ARG A 12 -22.43 7.64 10.87
N ARG A 13 -21.68 8.16 11.83
CA ARG A 13 -22.15 9.23 12.73
C ARG A 13 -21.05 10.26 12.99
N LEU A 14 -20.69 11.08 12.00
CA LEU A 14 -20.14 12.42 12.30
C LEU A 14 -20.05 13.38 11.09
N LEU A 15 -20.97 13.33 10.14
CA LEU A 15 -21.00 14.33 9.05
C LEU A 15 -22.39 14.92 8.87
N ALA A 16 -22.76 15.74 9.83
CA ALA A 16 -23.72 16.82 9.65
C ALA A 16 -23.38 17.87 10.71
N HIS A 17 -22.49 18.81 10.38
CA HIS A 17 -22.55 20.22 10.77
C HIS A 17 -21.24 20.91 10.35
N HIS A 18 -21.40 22.11 9.79
CA HIS A 18 -20.37 23.07 9.39
C HIS A 18 -19.78 22.93 7.98
N CYS A 19 -20.56 23.39 7.00
CA CYS A 19 -20.05 24.00 5.78
C CYS A 19 -20.33 25.51 5.86
N SER A 20 -19.30 26.35 5.89
CA SER A 20 -19.39 27.78 5.55
C SER A 20 -18.01 28.37 5.29
N LEU A 21 -17.83 28.80 4.03
CA LEU A 21 -17.14 30.02 3.56
C LEU A 21 -15.63 30.16 3.86
N VAL A 22 -14.83 30.29 2.79
CA VAL A 22 -14.16 31.56 2.42
C VAL A 22 -13.80 31.52 0.92
N THR A 23 -14.32 32.48 0.15
CA THR A 23 -13.86 32.87 -1.18
C THR A 23 -13.11 34.19 -1.09
N SER A 24 -11.88 34.27 -1.61
CA SER A 24 -11.26 35.54 -2.02
C SER A 24 -10.08 35.27 -2.96
N ARG A 25 -10.14 35.85 -4.16
CA ARG A 25 -9.10 35.83 -5.19
C ARG A 25 -8.24 37.09 -5.03
N SER A 26 -6.93 36.93 -4.89
CA SER A 26 -5.96 38.01 -5.06
C SER A 26 -4.78 37.52 -5.89
N PHE A 27 -4.57 38.16 -7.04
CA PHE A 27 -3.39 37.97 -7.89
C PHE A 27 -2.15 38.52 -7.17
N PHE A 28 -1.12 37.70 -7.02
CA PHE A 28 0.22 38.14 -6.63
C PHE A 28 1.24 37.69 -7.67
N THR A 29 2.02 38.63 -8.17
CA THR A 29 3.17 38.42 -9.05
C THR A 29 4.31 37.79 -8.25
N CYS A 30 4.74 36.59 -8.64
CA CYS A 30 5.79 35.85 -7.94
C CYS A 30 7.18 36.28 -8.43
N ARG A 31 7.96 36.94 -7.57
CA ARG A 31 9.42 36.99 -7.69
C ARG A 31 9.97 35.70 -7.09
N VAL A 32 10.77 34.96 -7.85
CA VAL A 32 11.44 33.74 -7.38
C VAL A 32 12.60 34.17 -6.47
N THR A 33 12.35 34.19 -5.16
CA THR A 33 13.41 34.11 -4.14
C THR A 33 13.66 32.65 -3.83
N SER A 34 14.93 32.28 -3.62
CA SER A 34 15.38 30.96 -3.17
C SER A 34 15.01 30.73 -1.70
N GLU A 35 13.72 30.79 -1.37
CA GLU A 35 13.20 30.33 -0.10
C GLU A 35 12.68 28.90 -0.32
N MET A 36 13.11 27.98 0.55
CA MET A 36 12.58 26.61 0.59
C MET A 36 11.06 26.71 0.52
N ALA A 37 10.44 25.93 -0.39
CA ALA A 37 9.00 25.86 -0.48
C ALA A 37 8.45 25.72 0.95
N PRO A 38 7.45 26.53 1.35
CA PRO A 38 6.90 26.43 2.69
C PRO A 38 6.56 24.96 2.92
N PRO A 39 6.86 24.38 4.10
CA PRO A 39 6.45 23.02 4.38
C PRO A 39 4.97 22.99 4.03
N LEU A 40 4.61 22.14 3.07
CA LEU A 40 3.20 21.85 2.79
C LEU A 40 2.71 21.34 4.13
N ALA A 41 2.13 22.25 4.92
CA ALA A 41 1.70 22.00 6.27
C ALA A 41 0.92 20.71 6.17
N VAL A 42 1.31 19.69 6.94
CA VAL A 42 0.67 18.38 7.03
C VAL A 42 -0.83 18.64 6.99
N VAL A 43 -1.42 18.52 5.79
CA VAL A 43 -2.79 18.95 5.60
C VAL A 43 -3.56 17.94 6.43
N PRO A 44 -4.34 18.36 7.45
CA PRO A 44 -5.19 17.43 8.16
C PRO A 44 -6.00 16.72 7.09
N CYS A 45 -5.82 15.39 6.96
CA CYS A 45 -6.46 14.64 5.90
C CYS A 45 -7.97 14.78 6.09
N PHE A 46 -8.60 15.69 5.36
CA PHE A 46 -10.05 15.79 5.30
C PHE A 46 -10.54 14.64 4.41
N GLY A 47 -10.49 13.42 4.93
CA GLY A 47 -10.71 12.17 4.19
C GLY A 47 -10.61 10.93 5.10
N GLN A 48 -10.69 9.73 4.52
CA GLN A 48 -10.64 8.46 5.26
C GLN A 48 -9.24 8.12 5.83
N GLY A 49 -8.23 8.92 5.50
CA GLY A 49 -6.85 8.77 5.95
C GLY A 49 -5.85 8.82 4.80
N ARG A 50 -4.59 8.49 5.10
CA ARG A 50 -3.49 8.38 4.13
C ARG A 50 -2.95 6.95 4.06
N VAL A 51 -2.78 6.44 2.84
CA VAL A 51 -2.34 5.08 2.51
C VAL A 51 -0.95 5.15 1.88
N LEU A 52 0.02 4.45 2.47
CA LEU A 52 1.26 4.09 1.77
C LEU A 52 1.02 2.80 1.00
N SER A 53 1.06 2.84 -0.33
CA SER A 53 0.78 1.66 -1.17
C SER A 53 2.06 1.13 -1.82
N ILE A 54 2.59 0.02 -1.33
CA ILE A 54 3.82 -0.63 -1.81
C ILE A 54 3.46 -1.85 -2.67
N GLN A 55 3.40 -1.66 -3.99
CA GLN A 55 2.95 -2.69 -4.93
C GLN A 55 3.68 -2.57 -6.28
N SER A 56 3.41 -3.49 -7.21
CA SER A 56 3.88 -3.36 -8.60
C SER A 56 3.18 -2.22 -9.35
N HIS A 57 3.75 -1.79 -10.46
CA HIS A 57 3.12 -0.87 -11.41
C HIS A 57 3.40 -1.27 -12.86
N THR A 58 2.41 -1.11 -13.73
CA THR A 58 2.55 -1.27 -15.19
C THR A 58 2.08 -0.05 -15.97
N VAL A 59 2.77 0.28 -17.06
CA VAL A 59 2.34 1.36 -17.97
C VAL A 59 1.07 0.98 -18.71
N GLN A 60 1.00 -0.22 -19.27
CA GLN A 60 -0.19 -0.78 -19.94
C GLN A 60 -0.80 -1.91 -19.10
N GLY A 61 -2.13 -1.99 -19.07
CA GLY A 61 -2.90 -2.84 -18.15
C GLY A 61 -3.22 -2.16 -16.82
N TYR A 62 -3.98 -2.87 -15.96
CA TYR A 62 -4.38 -2.43 -14.62
C TYR A 62 -4.04 -3.51 -13.60
N VAL A 63 -2.87 -3.39 -12.98
CA VAL A 63 -2.41 -4.24 -11.88
C VAL A 63 -1.70 -3.38 -10.82
N GLY A 64 -1.55 -3.92 -9.62
CA GLY A 64 -0.84 -3.27 -8.51
C GLY A 64 -1.32 -1.85 -8.24
N ASN A 65 -0.39 -0.91 -8.06
CA ASN A 65 -0.69 0.49 -7.77
C ASN A 65 -1.56 1.16 -8.85
N LYS A 66 -1.44 0.77 -10.12
CA LYS A 66 -2.29 1.33 -11.17
C LYS A 66 -3.77 0.91 -11.03
N ALA A 67 -4.03 -0.26 -10.43
CA ALA A 67 -5.37 -0.72 -10.12
C ALA A 67 -5.86 -0.26 -8.73
N ALA A 68 -4.94 0.02 -7.79
CA ALA A 68 -5.28 0.37 -6.41
C ALA A 68 -5.48 1.87 -6.17
N VAL A 69 -4.58 2.71 -6.70
CA VAL A 69 -4.51 4.15 -6.34
C VAL A 69 -5.80 4.89 -6.68
N PHE A 70 -6.27 4.78 -7.92
CA PHE A 70 -7.44 5.55 -8.37
C PHE A 70 -8.72 5.18 -7.58
N PRO A 71 -9.07 3.90 -7.40
CA PRO A 71 -10.21 3.55 -6.56
C PRO A 71 -10.10 4.00 -5.10
N LEU A 72 -8.91 3.91 -4.48
CA LEU A 72 -8.70 4.39 -3.11
C LEU A 72 -8.91 5.91 -3.00
N GLN A 73 -8.44 6.67 -3.98
CA GLN A 73 -8.66 8.11 -4.06
C GLN A 73 -10.15 8.46 -4.23
N LEU A 74 -10.89 7.69 -5.03
CA LEU A 74 -12.35 7.84 -5.14
C LEU A 74 -13.08 7.60 -3.81
N LEU A 75 -12.52 6.75 -2.94
CA LEU A 75 -13.04 6.47 -1.60
C LEU A 75 -12.62 7.52 -0.55
N GLY A 76 -11.87 8.55 -0.95
CA GLY A 76 -11.47 9.66 -0.09
C GLY A 76 -10.19 9.42 0.71
N PHE A 77 -9.35 8.46 0.30
CA PHE A 77 -8.00 8.31 0.84
C PHE A 77 -7.00 9.15 0.05
N ASP A 78 -6.05 9.78 0.76
CA ASP A 78 -4.80 10.20 0.14
C ASP A 78 -3.92 8.96 -0.06
N VAL A 79 -3.30 8.81 -1.22
CA VAL A 79 -2.52 7.60 -1.53
C VAL A 79 -1.15 7.98 -2.08
N ASP A 80 -0.10 7.53 -1.39
CA ASP A 80 1.28 7.66 -1.83
C ASP A 80 1.77 6.28 -2.32
N PRO A 81 1.94 6.07 -3.64
CA PRO A 81 2.41 4.80 -4.17
C PRO A 81 3.95 4.71 -4.17
N ILE A 82 4.48 3.59 -3.66
CA ILE A 82 5.84 3.14 -3.93
C ILE A 82 5.76 1.91 -4.84
N ASN A 83 6.43 1.98 -5.99
CA ASN A 83 6.38 0.92 -6.99
C ASN A 83 7.52 -0.08 -6.75
N SER A 84 7.20 -1.31 -6.33
CA SER A 84 8.18 -2.39 -6.18
C SER A 84 8.79 -2.79 -7.52
N VAL A 85 8.01 -2.65 -8.59
CA VAL A 85 8.48 -2.75 -9.98
C VAL A 85 7.78 -1.70 -10.83
N GLN A 86 8.48 -1.20 -11.85
CA GLN A 86 7.95 -0.31 -12.86
C GLN A 86 8.12 -0.97 -14.23
N PHE A 87 7.07 -1.65 -14.70
CA PHE A 87 7.11 -2.41 -15.96
C PHE A 87 6.26 -1.79 -17.07
N SER A 88 6.58 -2.13 -18.32
CA SER A 88 5.79 -1.75 -19.49
C SER A 88 4.38 -2.35 -19.46
N ASN A 89 4.27 -3.62 -19.07
CA ASN A 89 3.06 -4.44 -19.06
C ASN A 89 3.22 -5.57 -18.04
N HIS A 90 2.18 -6.36 -17.79
CA HIS A 90 2.31 -7.54 -16.92
C HIS A 90 3.13 -8.65 -17.59
N THR A 91 3.69 -9.55 -16.79
CA THR A 91 4.61 -10.63 -17.20
C THR A 91 3.96 -11.77 -17.98
N GLY A 92 2.63 -11.72 -18.19
CA GLY A 92 1.90 -12.67 -19.03
C GLY A 92 2.09 -12.43 -20.54
N TYR A 93 2.67 -11.29 -20.92
CA TYR A 93 3.04 -11.00 -22.31
C TYR A 93 4.43 -11.57 -22.68
N PRO A 94 4.70 -11.83 -23.97
CA PRO A 94 5.98 -12.36 -24.42
C PRO A 94 7.19 -11.48 -24.11
N VAL A 95 7.00 -10.16 -24.07
CA VAL A 95 8.06 -9.19 -23.76
C VAL A 95 7.58 -8.27 -22.64
N CYS A 96 8.42 -8.13 -21.63
CA CYS A 96 8.22 -7.19 -20.53
C CYS A 96 9.56 -6.53 -20.23
N ARG A 97 9.56 -5.20 -20.06
CA ARG A 97 10.75 -4.40 -19.76
C ARG A 97 10.45 -3.49 -18.58
N GLY A 98 11.49 -3.14 -17.82
CA GLY A 98 11.41 -2.11 -16.81
C GLY A 98 12.35 -2.34 -15.64
N GLN A 99 12.04 -1.71 -14.51
CA GLN A 99 12.91 -1.65 -13.34
C GLN A 99 12.30 -2.41 -12.17
N VAL A 100 13.17 -2.96 -11.33
CA VAL A 100 12.81 -3.63 -10.07
C VAL A 100 13.49 -2.86 -8.95
N LEU A 101 12.69 -2.39 -7.99
CA LEU A 101 13.17 -1.69 -6.82
C LEU A 101 13.67 -2.73 -5.80
N ASN A 102 14.88 -2.56 -5.29
CA ASN A 102 15.43 -3.44 -4.26
C ASN A 102 15.13 -2.91 -2.83
N GLY A 103 15.48 -3.70 -1.81
CA GLY A 103 15.18 -3.36 -0.42
C GLY A 103 15.89 -2.09 0.07
N ASP A 104 17.12 -1.82 -0.36
CA ASP A 104 17.87 -0.63 0.05
C ASP A 104 17.31 0.62 -0.62
N GLU A 105 16.90 0.51 -1.89
CA GLU A 105 16.23 1.58 -2.61
C GLU A 105 14.86 1.91 -1.99
N LEU A 106 14.09 0.89 -1.56
CA LEU A 106 12.87 1.12 -0.79
C LEU A 106 13.18 1.87 0.52
N TRP A 107 14.20 1.45 1.25
CA TRP A 107 14.56 2.09 2.52
C TRP A 107 14.99 3.55 2.33
N SER A 108 15.73 3.84 1.27
CA SER A 108 16.13 5.20 0.90
C SER A 108 14.93 6.14 0.69
N LEU A 109 13.83 5.66 0.09
CA LEU A 109 12.59 6.43 -0.03
C LEU A 109 11.95 6.70 1.33
N ILE A 110 11.95 5.70 2.22
CA ILE A 110 11.39 5.85 3.57
C ILE A 110 12.21 6.82 4.41
N GLU A 111 13.54 6.78 4.32
CA GLU A 111 14.43 7.77 4.96
C GLU A 111 14.19 9.18 4.41
N GLY A 112 13.97 9.30 3.10
CA GLY A 112 13.59 10.58 2.48
C GLY A 112 12.28 11.14 3.04
N LEU A 113 11.24 10.30 3.19
CA LEU A 113 9.98 10.69 3.82
C LEU A 113 10.18 11.06 5.30
N GLU A 114 10.97 10.28 6.03
CA GLU A 114 11.30 10.52 7.44
C GLU A 114 12.00 11.86 7.66
N ALA A 115 13.03 12.14 6.87
CA ALA A 115 13.82 13.37 6.97
C ALA A 115 12.96 14.63 6.77
N ASN A 116 11.82 14.50 6.08
CA ASN A 116 10.85 15.56 5.86
C ASN A 116 9.64 15.51 6.81
N GLY A 117 9.61 14.57 7.78
CA GLY A 117 8.51 14.43 8.72
C GLY A 117 7.21 13.90 8.10
N LEU A 118 7.30 13.14 7.01
CA LEU A 118 6.15 12.72 6.18
C LEU A 118 5.66 11.28 6.44
N LEU A 119 6.14 10.62 7.50
CA LEU A 119 5.80 9.22 7.80
C LEU A 119 4.41 9.03 8.46
N TYR A 120 3.55 10.05 8.50
CA TYR A 120 2.23 9.94 9.11
C TYR A 120 1.24 9.22 8.17
N TYR A 121 1.26 7.90 8.23
CA TYR A 121 0.35 7.02 7.49
C TYR A 121 -0.65 6.35 8.41
N THR A 122 -1.91 6.31 7.97
CA THR A 122 -2.99 5.58 8.67
C THR A 122 -3.08 4.13 8.21
N HIS A 123 -2.71 3.88 6.96
CA HIS A 123 -2.80 2.57 6.33
C HIS A 123 -1.51 2.25 5.58
N LEU A 124 -1.09 0.99 5.64
CA LEU A 124 -0.08 0.42 4.75
C LEU A 124 -0.75 -0.67 3.93
N LEU A 125 -0.50 -0.65 2.63
CA LEU A 125 -1.07 -1.61 1.69
C LEU A 125 0.06 -2.23 0.87
N THR A 126 0.25 -3.54 0.98
CA THR A 126 1.28 -4.26 0.22
C THR A 126 0.65 -5.25 -0.75
N GLY A 127 1.29 -5.41 -1.91
CA GLY A 127 0.88 -6.35 -2.96
C GLY A 127 2.07 -7.15 -3.48
N TYR A 128 2.20 -7.26 -4.81
CA TYR A 128 3.30 -8.00 -5.45
C TYR A 128 4.70 -7.55 -4.98
N ILE A 129 5.44 -8.51 -4.42
CA ILE A 129 6.83 -8.37 -3.98
C ILE A 129 7.65 -9.51 -4.60
N GLY A 130 8.59 -9.15 -5.48
CA GLY A 130 9.36 -10.12 -6.27
C GLY A 130 10.68 -10.58 -5.64
N SER A 131 11.10 -10.03 -4.50
CA SER A 131 12.40 -10.36 -3.90
C SER A 131 12.37 -10.42 -2.37
N LEU A 132 13.23 -11.28 -1.81
CA LEU A 132 13.36 -11.49 -0.38
C LEU A 132 13.91 -10.25 0.34
N SER A 133 14.86 -9.54 -0.27
CA SER A 133 15.42 -8.30 0.30
C SER A 133 14.35 -7.22 0.42
N PHE A 134 13.50 -7.09 -0.61
CA PHE A 134 12.39 -6.15 -0.60
C PHE A 134 11.34 -6.52 0.46
N LEU A 135 10.96 -7.81 0.56
CA LEU A 135 10.02 -8.26 1.58
C LEU A 135 10.52 -8.01 3.00
N ASN A 136 11.79 -8.30 3.28
CA ASN A 136 12.39 -8.00 4.58
C ASN A 136 12.44 -6.50 4.87
N CYS A 137 12.68 -5.67 3.85
CA CYS A 137 12.60 -4.22 4.02
C CYS A 137 11.18 -3.76 4.32
N VAL A 138 10.15 -4.30 3.65
CA VAL A 138 8.74 -4.01 3.97
C VAL A 138 8.41 -4.30 5.44
N LEU A 139 8.92 -5.39 6.03
CA LEU A 139 8.75 -5.66 7.47
C LEU A 139 9.35 -4.54 8.34
N ARG A 140 10.54 -4.04 7.98
CA ARG A 140 11.16 -2.88 8.67
C ARG A 140 10.34 -1.62 8.50
N VAL A 141 9.73 -1.40 7.32
CA VAL A 141 8.83 -0.27 7.08
C VAL A 141 7.59 -0.35 7.96
N VAL A 142 6.97 -1.53 8.12
CA VAL A 142 5.82 -1.72 9.02
C VAL A 142 6.16 -1.30 10.45
N GLU A 143 7.29 -1.78 10.97
CA GLU A 143 7.77 -1.43 12.32
C GLU A 143 8.03 0.08 12.45
N LYS A 144 8.66 0.67 11.43
CA LYS A 144 8.95 2.11 11.39
C LYS A 144 7.66 2.93 11.42
N LEU A 145 6.70 2.61 10.57
CA LEU A 145 5.41 3.30 10.52
C LEU A 145 4.65 3.13 11.84
N ARG A 146 4.69 1.95 12.46
CA ARG A 146 4.07 1.70 13.78
C ARG A 146 4.72 2.49 14.91
N SER A 147 6.01 2.78 14.81
CA SER A 147 6.68 3.66 15.79
C SER A 147 6.16 5.10 15.74
N VAL A 148 5.61 5.53 14.60
CA VAL A 148 5.00 6.85 14.40
C VAL A 148 3.49 6.81 14.67
N ASN A 149 2.80 5.77 14.20
CA ASN A 149 1.38 5.55 14.38
C ASN A 149 1.12 4.09 14.86
N PRO A 150 0.98 3.86 16.17
CA PRO A 150 0.70 2.53 16.72
C PRO A 150 -0.60 1.88 16.21
N ASP A 151 -1.56 2.70 15.76
CA ASP A 151 -2.86 2.26 15.24
C ASP A 151 -2.83 1.97 13.73
N LEU A 152 -1.64 1.90 13.11
CA LEU A 152 -1.47 1.61 11.68
C LEU A 152 -2.20 0.32 11.28
N ILE A 153 -3.13 0.45 10.32
CA ILE A 153 -3.79 -0.68 9.68
C ILE A 153 -2.90 -1.19 8.56
N TYR A 154 -2.34 -2.39 8.72
CA TYR A 154 -1.54 -3.04 7.69
C TYR A 154 -2.38 -4.07 6.92
N VAL A 155 -2.64 -3.79 5.65
CA VAL A 155 -3.29 -4.69 4.71
C VAL A 155 -2.25 -5.34 3.80
N CYS A 156 -2.20 -6.67 3.83
CA CYS A 156 -1.33 -7.45 2.95
C CYS A 156 -2.15 -8.24 1.92
N ASP A 157 -1.95 -7.97 0.64
CA ASP A 157 -2.32 -8.84 -0.47
C ASP A 157 -1.09 -9.72 -0.81
N PRO A 158 -1.02 -10.98 -0.34
CA PRO A 158 0.17 -11.82 -0.47
C PRO A 158 0.24 -12.43 -1.87
N VAL A 159 0.45 -11.59 -2.89
CA VAL A 159 0.49 -12.00 -4.30
C VAL A 159 1.66 -12.96 -4.55
N MET A 160 1.42 -14.25 -4.38
CA MET A 160 2.44 -15.31 -4.53
C MET A 160 2.20 -16.15 -5.77
N GLY A 161 0.95 -16.29 -6.22
CA GLY A 161 0.61 -17.19 -7.33
C GLY A 161 -0.88 -17.46 -7.43
N ASP A 162 -1.27 -18.11 -8.51
CA ASP A 162 -2.65 -18.56 -8.74
C ASP A 162 -2.66 -19.84 -9.59
N GLU A 163 -3.78 -20.55 -9.62
CA GLU A 163 -4.00 -21.75 -10.43
C GLU A 163 -2.88 -22.80 -10.30
N GLY A 164 -2.34 -22.96 -9.09
CA GLY A 164 -1.29 -23.94 -8.80
C GLY A 164 0.15 -23.47 -9.10
N THR A 165 0.34 -22.26 -9.63
CA THR A 165 1.63 -21.76 -10.10
C THR A 165 2.09 -20.54 -9.29
N PHE A 166 3.35 -20.56 -8.83
CA PHE A 166 3.98 -19.40 -8.18
C PHE A 166 4.44 -18.35 -9.19
N TYR A 167 4.18 -17.09 -8.87
CA TYR A 167 4.73 -15.92 -9.58
C TYR A 167 6.02 -15.41 -8.93
N ILE A 168 6.24 -15.76 -7.67
CA ILE A 168 7.40 -15.34 -6.88
C ILE A 168 8.33 -16.50 -6.56
N PRO A 169 9.60 -16.23 -6.19
CA PRO A 169 10.48 -17.26 -5.65
C PRO A 169 9.89 -17.91 -4.38
N GLN A 170 9.90 -19.24 -4.30
CA GLN A 170 9.25 -19.99 -3.20
C GLN A 170 9.87 -19.73 -1.82
N ASN A 171 11.11 -19.22 -1.76
CA ASN A 171 11.75 -18.84 -0.50
C ASN A 171 11.11 -17.62 0.18
N LEU A 172 10.17 -16.92 -0.47
CA LEU A 172 9.37 -15.87 0.16
C LEU A 172 8.20 -16.45 1.00
N VAL A 173 7.72 -17.65 0.70
CA VAL A 173 6.53 -18.24 1.35
C VAL A 173 6.69 -18.37 2.87
N PRO A 174 7.82 -18.87 3.41
CA PRO A 174 8.01 -18.94 4.86
C PRO A 174 7.99 -17.55 5.53
N VAL A 175 8.53 -16.53 4.85
CA VAL A 175 8.53 -15.16 5.38
C VAL A 175 7.11 -14.59 5.46
N TYR A 176 6.28 -14.85 4.45
CA TYR A 176 4.87 -14.49 4.52
C TYR A 176 4.17 -15.19 5.70
N ALA A 177 4.29 -16.52 5.78
CA ALA A 177 3.60 -17.34 6.79
C ALA A 177 4.05 -17.03 8.22
N GLU A 178 5.35 -16.86 8.46
CA GLU A 178 5.90 -16.72 9.81
C GLU A 178 5.97 -15.27 10.29
N LYS A 179 6.20 -14.31 9.39
CA LYS A 179 6.43 -12.91 9.76
C LYS A 179 5.29 -12.00 9.33
N VAL A 180 4.91 -12.02 8.04
CA VAL A 180 3.90 -11.08 7.52
C VAL A 180 2.55 -11.31 8.19
N LEU A 181 2.12 -12.57 8.35
CA LEU A 181 0.85 -12.89 9.02
C LEU A 181 0.79 -12.43 10.49
N GLN A 182 1.93 -12.30 11.16
CA GLN A 182 1.97 -11.79 12.54
C GLN A 182 1.85 -10.27 12.59
N LEU A 183 2.30 -9.58 11.54
CA LEU A 183 2.28 -8.13 11.47
C LEU A 183 1.00 -7.58 10.81
N ALA A 184 0.43 -8.28 9.84
CA ALA A 184 -0.71 -7.78 9.08
C ALA A 184 -1.98 -7.71 9.94
N SER A 185 -2.69 -6.59 9.82
CA SER A 185 -4.03 -6.41 10.39
C SER A 185 -5.07 -7.17 9.57
N ILE A 186 -4.93 -7.12 8.24
CA ILE A 186 -5.81 -7.77 7.26
C ILE A 186 -4.93 -8.46 6.22
N VAL A 187 -5.30 -9.67 5.81
CA VAL A 187 -4.62 -10.40 4.73
C VAL A 187 -5.66 -10.80 3.70
N THR A 188 -5.35 -10.61 2.42
CA THR A 188 -6.30 -10.86 1.33
C THR A 188 -5.80 -11.89 0.32
N PRO A 189 -5.56 -13.14 0.72
CA PRO A 189 -5.06 -14.16 -0.20
C PRO A 189 -6.18 -14.65 -1.12
N ASN A 190 -5.82 -15.10 -2.32
CA ASN A 190 -6.66 -16.01 -3.10
C ASN A 190 -6.64 -17.44 -2.49
N GLN A 191 -7.39 -18.38 -3.07
CA GLN A 191 -7.43 -19.76 -2.58
C GLN A 191 -6.05 -20.42 -2.55
N PHE A 192 -5.29 -20.33 -3.65
CA PHE A 192 -3.97 -20.96 -3.76
C PHE A 192 -3.02 -20.43 -2.68
N GLU A 193 -2.99 -19.11 -2.48
CA GLU A 193 -2.17 -18.44 -1.49
C GLU A 193 -2.57 -18.84 -0.07
N ALA A 194 -3.88 -18.91 0.23
CA ALA A 194 -4.37 -19.35 1.52
C ALA A 194 -3.94 -20.79 1.83
N GLU A 195 -4.03 -21.71 0.86
CA GLU A 195 -3.55 -23.08 1.01
C GLU A 195 -2.04 -23.14 1.30
N LYS A 196 -1.24 -22.30 0.63
CA LYS A 196 0.21 -22.23 0.85
C LYS A 196 0.58 -21.64 2.20
N LEU A 197 -0.11 -20.59 2.64
CA LEU A 197 0.17 -19.92 3.91
C LEU A 197 -0.24 -20.75 5.12
N THR A 198 -1.26 -21.60 4.97
CA THR A 198 -1.86 -22.33 6.10
C THR A 198 -1.53 -23.82 6.10
N GLY A 199 -1.08 -24.37 4.96
CA GLY A 199 -0.84 -25.80 4.80
C GLY A 199 -2.13 -26.64 4.74
N CYS A 200 -3.31 -26.00 4.72
CA CYS A 200 -4.61 -26.65 4.70
C CYS A 200 -5.25 -26.55 3.31
N ARG A 201 -5.67 -27.70 2.73
CA ARG A 201 -6.28 -27.78 1.39
C ARG A 201 -7.76 -27.37 1.30
N ASN A 202 -8.49 -27.31 2.43
CA ASN A 202 -9.95 -27.18 2.45
C ASN A 202 -10.40 -26.16 3.50
N THR A 203 -10.03 -24.89 3.35
CA THR A 203 -10.32 -23.90 4.41
C THR A 203 -11.42 -22.93 4.03
N LEU A 204 -12.66 -23.37 4.29
CA LEU A 204 -13.86 -22.52 4.28
C LEU A 204 -14.13 -21.83 5.64
N LEU A 205 -13.21 -21.92 6.61
CA LEU A 205 -13.40 -21.33 7.95
C LEU A 205 -12.07 -20.76 8.46
N PHE A 206 -11.89 -19.44 8.32
CA PHE A 206 -10.88 -18.71 9.07
C PHE A 206 -11.55 -17.64 9.94
N HIS A 207 -11.18 -17.65 11.23
CA HIS A 207 -11.67 -16.75 12.27
C HIS A 207 -10.53 -15.81 12.73
N ARG A 208 -10.04 -15.04 11.76
CA ARG A 208 -9.37 -13.73 11.81
C ARG A 208 -9.71 -13.12 10.45
N GLU A 209 -9.80 -11.80 10.29
CA GLU A 209 -10.32 -11.11 9.08
C GLU A 209 -9.43 -11.35 7.82
N LEU A 210 -9.24 -12.60 7.40
CA LEU A 210 -8.77 -13.00 6.09
C LEU A 210 -9.92 -12.74 5.12
N VAL A 211 -9.80 -11.71 4.30
CA VAL A 211 -10.78 -11.43 3.26
C VAL A 211 -10.29 -12.09 1.99
N ILE A 212 -10.83 -13.27 1.67
CA ILE A 212 -10.49 -13.98 0.43
C ILE A 212 -10.98 -13.14 -0.75
N SER A 213 -10.07 -12.79 -1.66
CA SER A 213 -10.34 -11.89 -2.79
C SER A 213 -10.76 -12.62 -4.05
#